data_AF-A0A661K3W2-F1
#
_entry.id   AF-A0A661K3W2-F1
#
_cell.length_a   1.000
_cell.length_b   1.000
_cell.length_c   1.000
_cell.angle_alpha   90.00
_cell.angle_beta   90.00
_cell.angle_gamma   90.00
#
_symmetry.space_group_name_H-M   'P 1'
#
loop_
_entity.id
_entity.type
_entity.pdbx_description
1 polymer ?
#
loop_
_entity_poly.entity_id
_entity_poly.type
_entity_poly.pdbx_seq_one_letter_code
_entity_poly.pdbx_strand_id
1 'polypeptide(L)' 'MLEVSDLEAGYGRMKVLHGLSFNVQRGELVAFVGANGAG' A
#
# COMPACT_ATOMS: atom_id res chain seq x y z
N MET A 1 1.57 10.37 -12.42
CA MET A 1 2.51 9.57 -11.63
C MET A 1 2.00 9.60 -10.21
N LEU A 2 1.76 8.43 -9.62
CA LEU A 2 1.49 8.26 -8.19
C LEU A 2 2.78 7.76 -7.55
N GLU A 3 3.13 8.31 -6.40
CA GLU A 3 4.26 7.88 -5.59
C GLU A 3 3.80 7.80 -4.14
N VAL A 4 4.06 6.66 -3.52
CA VAL A 4 3.78 6.36 -2.12
C VAL A 4 5.09 5.92 -1.50
N SER A 5 5.42 6.51 -0.35
CA SER A 5 6.64 6.21 0.38
C SER A 5 6.34 6.03 1.85
N ASP A 6 6.84 4.94 2.42
CA ASP A 6 6.78 4.56 3.83
C ASP A 6 5.38 4.71 4.45
N LEU A 7 4.35 4.29 3.71
CA LEU A 7 2.97 4.41 4.17
C LEU A 7 2.71 3.48 5.35
N GLU A 8 2.36 4.09 6.48
CA GLU A 8 1.88 3.43 7.69
C GLU A 8 0.43 3.83 7.95
N ALA A 9 -0.45 2.86 8.11
CA ALA A 9 -1.86 3.12 8.34
C ALA A 9 -2.54 1.97 9.09
N GLY A 10 -3.69 2.24 9.69
CA GLY A 10 -4.48 1.22 10.36
C GLY A 10 -5.68 1.81 11.10
N TYR A 11 -6.32 0.98 11.94
CA TYR A 11 -7.54 1.32 12.66
C TYR A 11 -7.28 1.38 14.16
N GLY A 12 -7.37 2.59 14.74
CA GLY A 12 -7.13 2.80 16.16
C GLY A 12 -5.73 2.37 16.57
N ARG A 13 -5.63 1.29 17.37
CA ARG A 13 -4.35 0.73 17.83
C ARG A 13 -3.77 -0.34 16.89
N MET A 14 -4.55 -0.82 15.92
CA MET A 14 -4.12 -1.85 14.99
C MET A 14 -3.45 -1.18 13.79
N LYS A 15 -2.16 -1.47 13.57
CA LYS A 15 -1.45 -1.12 12.35
C LYS A 15 -1.67 -2.23 11.31
N VAL A 16 -1.96 -1.82 10.08
CA VAL A 16 -2.38 -2.69 8.98
C VAL A 16 -1.37 -2.55 7.83
N LEU A 17 -1.04 -1.31 7.45
CA LEU A 17 0.07 -1.00 6.54
C LEU A 17 1.35 -0.70 7.33
N HIS A 18 2.45 -1.35 6.94
CA HIS A 18 3.73 -1.31 7.63
C HIS A 18 4.87 -0.81 6.72
N GLY A 19 4.83 0.48 6.36
CA GLY A 19 5.89 1.11 5.56
C GLY A 19 5.82 0.73 4.09
N LEU A 20 4.61 0.78 3.51
CA LEU A 20 4.40 0.44 2.10
C LEU A 20 4.93 1.54 1.18
N SER A 21 5.80 1.17 0.23
CA SER A 21 6.36 2.09 -0.78
C SER A 21 6.14 1.53 -2.19
N PHE A 22 5.54 2.33 -3.08
CA PHE A 22 5.33 1.97 -4.48
C PHE A 22 5.13 3.21 -5.36
N ASN A 23 5.29 3.04 -6.67
CA ASN A 23 4.97 4.06 -7.66
C ASN A 23 4.06 3.49 -8.75
N VAL A 24 3.30 4.35 -9.40
CA VAL A 24 2.47 4.00 -10.56
C VAL A 24 2.66 5.07 -11.63
N GLN A 25 3.14 4.63 -12.79
CA GLN A 25 3.36 5.50 -13.94
C GLN A 25 2.07 5.72 -14.74
N ARG A 26 2.06 6.74 -15.61
CA ARG A 26 0.90 7.00 -16.47
C ARG A 26 0.70 5.83 -17.43
N GLY A 27 -0.49 5.24 -17.42
CA GLY A 27 -0.85 4.11 -18.28
C GLY A 27 -0.49 2.74 -17.69
N GLU A 28 0.07 2.70 -16.48
CA GLU A 28 0.41 1.45 -15.79
C GLU A 28 -0.80 0.89 -15.02
N LEU A 29 -1.02 -0.42 -15.11
CA LEU A 29 -2.01 -1.15 -14.34
C LEU A 29 -1.30 -1.97 -13.28
N VAL A 30 -1.59 -1.70 -12.01
CA VAL A 30 -1.02 -2.41 -10.85
C VAL A 30 -2.14 -3.08 -10.08
N ALA A 31 -1.89 -4.32 -9.64
CA ALA A 31 -2.78 -5.04 -8.74
C ALA A 31 -1.99 -5.55 -7.53
N PHE A 32 -2.58 -5.40 -6.35
CA PHE A 32 -2.07 -6.00 -5.12
C PHE A 32 -2.77 -7.34 -4.89
N VAL A 33 -1.98 -8.38 -4.61
CA VAL A 33 -2.48 -9.73 -4.36
C VAL A 33 -1.93 -10.22 -3.03
N GLY A 34 -2.82 -10.77 -2.20
CA GLY A 34 -2.47 -11.27 -0.88
C GLY A 34 -3.67 -11.93 -0.22
N ALA A 35 -3.42 -12.61 0.90
CA ALA A 35 -4.49 -13.14 1.73
C ALA A 35 -5.31 -11.99 2.36
N ASN A 36 -6.53 -12.28 2.80
CA ASN A 36 -7.33 -11.31 3.55
C ASN A 36 -6.56 -10.84 4.79
N GLY A 37 -6.35 -9.53 4.90
CA GLY A 37 -5.60 -8.92 5.99
C GLY A 37 -4.06 -8.95 5.84
N ALA A 38 -3.53 -9.23 4.66
CA ALA A 38 -2.07 -9.25 4.41
C ALA A 38 -1.41 -7.86 4.44
N GLY A 39 -2.20 -6.79 4.46
CA GLY A 39 -1.74 -5.41 4.52
C GLY A 39 -2.91 -4.46 4.65
#